data_AF-A0A0J7XFT2-F1
#
_entry.id   AF-A0A0J7XFT2-F1
#
_cell.length_a   1.000
_cell.length_b   1.000
_cell.length_c   1.000
_cell.angle_alpha   90.00
_cell.angle_beta   90.00
_cell.angle_gamma   90.00
#
_symmetry.space_group_name_H-M   'P 1'
#
loop_
_entity.id
_entity.type
_entity.pdbx_description
1 polymer ?
#
loop_
_entity_poly.entity_id
_entity_poly.type
_entity_poly.pdbx_seq_one_letter_code
_entity_poly.pdbx_strand_id
1 'polypeptide(L)'
;MRAVHDSIEGPFAIGEDMALYGTITGNATLQGGVRFILHGTIMGDLTIEPKARAILHGTIAGRIYNKGGRVEIFGMAGAVENLSRHAETIIDPGAHVRGGRPRREGSARA
;
A
#
# COMPACT_ATOMS: atom_id res chain seq x y z
N MET A 1 -1.96 -16.27 9.83
CA MET A 1 -1.30 -15.12 9.18
C MET A 1 0.12 -15.54 8.84
N ARG A 2 0.48 -15.53 7.55
CA ARG A 2 1.78 -15.95 7.02
C ARG A 2 2.82 -14.84 7.18
N ALA A 3 4.04 -15.14 7.60
CA ALA A 3 5.14 -14.16 7.67
C ALA A 3 6.10 -14.36 6.49
N VAL A 4 6.44 -13.28 5.78
CA VAL A 4 7.37 -13.32 4.65
C VAL A 4 8.50 -12.33 4.87
N HIS A 5 9.74 -12.80 4.75
CA HIS A 5 10.96 -12.02 4.96
C HIS A 5 11.73 -11.76 3.65
N ASP A 6 11.34 -12.45 2.58
CA ASP A 6 12.05 -12.42 1.30
C ASP A 6 11.71 -11.18 0.45
N SER A 7 12.52 -10.98 -0.59
CA SER A 7 12.17 -10.07 -1.67
C SER A 7 11.21 -10.76 -2.64
N ILE A 8 10.12 -10.08 -2.97
CA ILE A 8 9.09 -10.53 -3.90
C ILE A 8 9.09 -9.57 -5.10
N GLU A 9 9.20 -10.12 -6.31
CA GLU A 9 9.06 -9.32 -7.53
C GLU A 9 7.59 -8.94 -7.77
N GLY A 10 7.35 -7.65 -8.01
CA GLY A 10 6.03 -7.14 -8.38
C GLY A 10 5.75 -7.27 -9.89
N PRO A 11 4.47 -7.21 -10.31
CA PRO A 11 3.29 -6.96 -9.50
C PRO A 11 2.88 -8.18 -8.66
N PHE A 12 2.56 -7.96 -7.38
CA PHE A 12 2.20 -9.04 -6.45
C PHE A 12 0.76 -8.92 -5.94
N ALA A 13 0.00 -10.01 -6.02
CA ALA A 13 -1.36 -10.10 -5.47
C ALA A 13 -1.33 -10.77 -4.09
N ILE A 14 -1.70 -10.02 -3.06
CA ILE A 14 -1.78 -10.50 -1.67
C ILE A 14 -3.18 -11.06 -1.46
N GLY A 15 -3.32 -12.37 -1.67
CA GLY A 15 -4.60 -13.09 -1.59
C GLY A 15 -4.88 -13.80 -0.26
N GLU A 16 -3.95 -13.75 0.69
CA GLU A 16 -4.08 -14.38 2.00
C GLU A 16 -3.51 -13.49 3.10
N ASP A 17 -3.94 -13.74 4.35
CA ASP A 17 -3.52 -12.95 5.49
C ASP A 17 -2.01 -13.06 5.71
N MET A 18 -1.30 -11.95 5.56
CA MET A 18 0.16 -11.93 5.52
C MET A 18 0.78 -10.74 6.27
N ALA A 19 1.94 -10.97 6.88
CA ALA A 19 2.85 -9.95 7.38
C ALA A 19 4.14 -9.97 6.54
N LEU A 20 4.48 -8.84 5.92
CA LEU A 20 5.70 -8.69 5.12
C LEU A 20 6.75 -7.89 5.89
N TYR A 21 7.90 -8.52 6.14
CA TYR A 21 9.12 -7.91 6.67
C TYR A 21 10.14 -7.62 5.57
N GLY A 22 10.04 -8.33 4.44
CA GLY A 22 10.89 -8.16 3.27
C GLY A 22 10.48 -7.00 2.36
N THR A 23 10.74 -7.14 1.07
CA THR A 23 10.50 -6.08 0.08
C THR A 23 9.64 -6.59 -1.07
N ILE A 24 8.64 -5.82 -1.49
CA ILE A 24 8.03 -5.97 -2.81
C ILE A 24 8.64 -4.90 -3.73
N THR A 25 9.33 -5.33 -4.79
CA THR A 25 10.09 -4.42 -5.66
C THR A 25 9.22 -3.65 -6.66
N GLY A 26 7.95 -4.00 -6.79
CA GLY A 26 6.99 -3.33 -7.68
C GLY A 26 5.67 -3.00 -7.00
N ASN A 27 4.60 -2.96 -7.80
CA ASN A 27 3.25 -2.70 -7.31
C ASN A 27 2.68 -3.91 -6.56
N ALA A 28 1.76 -3.66 -5.65
CA ALA A 28 1.04 -4.70 -4.93
C ALA A 28 -0.47 -4.44 -4.92
N THR A 29 -1.25 -5.52 -4.90
CA THR A 29 -2.71 -5.47 -4.75
C THR A 29 -3.12 -6.34 -3.58
N LEU A 30 -3.72 -5.73 -2.56
CA LEU A 30 -4.34 -6.44 -1.46
C LEU A 30 -5.77 -6.82 -1.82
N GLN A 31 -6.03 -8.12 -1.91
CA GLN A 31 -7.35 -8.63 -2.29
C GLN A 31 -8.39 -8.41 -1.17
N GLY A 32 -9.66 -8.37 -1.57
CA GLY A 32 -10.78 -8.10 -0.66
C GLY A 32 -10.93 -9.16 0.42
N GLY A 33 -11.24 -8.72 1.65
CA GLY A 33 -11.40 -9.61 2.81
C GLY A 33 -10.09 -10.11 3.43
N VAL A 34 -8.94 -9.74 2.86
CA VAL A 34 -7.61 -10.13 3.35
C VAL A 34 -7.07 -9.09 4.33
N ARG A 35 -6.35 -9.55 5.34
CA ARG A 35 -5.60 -8.72 6.29
C ARG A 35 -4.10 -8.75 5.98
N PHE A 36 -3.52 -7.57 5.76
CA PHE A 36 -2.11 -7.40 5.47
C PHE A 36 -1.42 -6.48 6.48
N ILE A 37 -0.23 -6.87 6.92
CA ILE A 37 0.64 -6.06 7.77
C ILE A 37 1.96 -5.83 7.04
N LEU A 38 2.33 -4.57 6.84
CA LEU A 38 3.62 -4.21 6.26
C LEU A 38 4.55 -3.70 7.36
N HIS A 39 5.63 -4.43 7.61
CA HIS A 39 6.79 -3.95 8.37
C HIS A 39 7.96 -3.57 7.44
N GLY A 40 8.03 -4.21 6.27
CA GLY A 40 9.07 -3.98 5.28
C GLY A 40 8.76 -2.86 4.29
N THR A 41 9.07 -3.08 3.02
CA THR A 41 8.96 -2.03 1.99
C THR A 41 8.16 -2.50 0.77
N ILE A 42 7.32 -1.62 0.23
CA ILE A 42 6.76 -1.73 -1.12
C ILE A 42 7.33 -0.57 -1.93
N MET A 43 8.10 -0.90 -2.98
CA MET A 43 8.74 0.12 -3.82
C MET A 43 7.77 0.79 -4.81
N GLY A 44 6.67 0.12 -5.16
CA GLY A 44 5.64 0.66 -6.04
C GLY A 44 4.40 1.17 -5.31
N ASP A 45 3.30 1.18 -6.05
CA ASP A 45 1.97 1.55 -5.56
C ASP A 45 1.29 0.36 -4.85
N LEU A 46 0.43 0.64 -3.89
CA LEU A 46 -0.39 -0.34 -3.19
C LEU A 46 -1.87 -0.09 -3.48
N THR A 47 -2.52 -1.05 -4.13
CA THR A 47 -3.98 -1.03 -4.32
C THR A 47 -4.67 -1.84 -3.23
N ILE A 48 -5.68 -1.26 -2.59
CA ILE A 48 -6.47 -1.89 -1.54
C ILE A 48 -7.88 -2.14 -2.09
N GLU A 49 -8.22 -3.41 -2.28
CA GLU A 49 -9.54 -3.79 -2.76
C GLU A 49 -10.61 -3.68 -1.65
N PRO A 50 -11.91 -3.61 -2.02
CA PRO A 50 -12.99 -3.48 -1.04
C PRO A 50 -12.95 -4.53 0.06
N LYS A 51 -13.27 -4.13 1.29
CA LYS A 51 -13.29 -4.98 2.50
C LYS A 51 -11.91 -5.52 2.93
N ALA A 52 -10.83 -5.17 2.24
CA ALA A 52 -9.48 -5.49 2.69
C ALA A 52 -9.06 -4.64 3.91
N ARG A 53 -8.08 -5.13 4.67
CA ARG A 53 -7.54 -4.45 5.86
C ARG A 53 -6.01 -4.39 5.77
N ALA A 54 -5.46 -3.18 5.72
CA ALA A 54 -4.02 -2.95 5.66
C ALA A 54 -3.52 -2.18 6.89
N ILE A 55 -2.49 -2.71 7.55
CA ILE A 55 -1.79 -2.08 8.68
C ILE A 55 -0.35 -1.82 8.23
N LEU A 56 0.03 -0.56 8.09
CA LEU A 56 1.25 -0.15 7.38
C LEU A 56 2.24 0.50 8.35
N HIS A 57 3.10 -0.31 8.96
CA HIS A 57 4.22 0.17 9.79
C HIS A 57 5.47 0.48 8.97
N GLY A 58 5.60 -0.15 7.80
CA GLY A 58 6.74 0.00 6.90
C GLY A 58 6.63 1.19 5.94
N THR A 59 7.28 1.05 4.79
CA THR A 59 7.37 2.11 3.78
C THR A 59 6.69 1.70 2.49
N ILE A 60 5.84 2.58 1.96
CA ILE A 60 5.31 2.51 0.60
C ILE A 60 5.88 3.71 -0.16
N ALA A 61 6.79 3.44 -1.09
CA ALA A 61 7.42 4.52 -1.85
C ALA A 61 6.44 5.20 -2.82
N GLY A 62 5.48 4.44 -3.35
CA GLY A 62 4.43 4.92 -4.23
C GLY A 62 3.18 5.44 -3.50
N ARG A 63 2.06 5.39 -4.21
CA ARG A 63 0.74 5.81 -3.75
C ARG A 63 -0.09 4.62 -3.27
N ILE A 64 -0.89 4.84 -2.24
CA ILE A 64 -1.92 3.92 -1.79
C ILE A 64 -3.25 4.31 -2.46
N TYR A 65 -3.84 3.39 -3.23
CA TYR A 65 -5.19 3.54 -3.80
C TYR A 65 -6.18 2.71 -2.99
N ASN A 66 -6.99 3.36 -2.16
CA ASN A 66 -7.99 2.70 -1.35
C ASN A 66 -9.35 2.66 -2.06
N LYS A 67 -9.74 1.49 -2.59
CA LYS A 67 -10.99 1.28 -3.33
C LYS A 67 -12.19 0.92 -2.45
N GLY A 68 -12.04 0.96 -1.12
CA GLY A 68 -13.12 0.61 -0.16
C GLY A 68 -12.70 -0.38 0.92
N GLY A 69 -11.41 -0.46 1.21
CA GLY A 69 -10.87 -1.16 2.38
C GLY A 69 -10.59 -0.20 3.53
N ARG A 70 -10.03 -0.75 4.60
CA ARG A 70 -9.56 -0.01 5.77
C ARG A 70 -8.04 -0.01 5.80
N VAL A 71 -7.44 1.18 5.80
CA VAL A 71 -5.99 1.38 5.79
C VAL A 71 -5.58 2.16 7.03
N GLU A 72 -4.64 1.61 7.79
CA GLU A 72 -4.03 2.25 8.94
C GLU A 72 -2.56 2.50 8.64
N ILE A 73 -2.15 3.77 8.57
CA ILE A 73 -0.79 4.17 8.21
C ILE A 73 -0.07 4.63 9.46
N PHE A 74 0.98 3.91 9.83
CA PHE A 74 1.89 4.24 10.94
C PHE A 74 3.29 4.61 10.44
N GLY A 75 3.69 4.11 9.27
CA GLY A 75 4.99 4.35 8.66
C GLY A 75 4.98 5.47 7.62
N MET A 76 5.55 5.18 6.45
CA MET A 76 5.69 6.16 5.37
C MET A 76 4.91 5.78 4.12
N ALA A 77 4.27 6.76 3.48
CA ALA A 77 3.63 6.57 2.18
C ALA A 77 3.89 7.78 1.26
N GLY A 78 4.11 7.52 -0.03
CA GLY A 78 4.28 8.57 -1.02
C GLY A 78 3.03 9.43 -1.20
N ALA A 79 1.84 8.82 -1.18
CA ALA A 79 0.54 9.48 -1.11
C ALA A 79 -0.55 8.48 -0.73
N VAL A 80 -1.73 8.96 -0.36
CA VAL A 80 -2.92 8.11 -0.20
C VAL A 80 -4.13 8.76 -0.87
N GLU A 81 -4.92 7.95 -1.57
CA GLU A 81 -6.11 8.38 -2.27
C GLU A 81 -7.27 7.41 -2.01
N ASN A 82 -8.37 7.94 -1.44
CA ASN A 82 -9.60 7.19 -1.23
C ASN A 82 -10.47 7.29 -2.49
N LEU A 83 -10.61 6.19 -3.22
CA LEU A 83 -11.35 6.09 -4.49
C LEU A 83 -12.81 5.66 -4.31
N SER A 84 -13.26 5.43 -3.07
CA SER A 84 -14.61 4.99 -2.75
C SER A 84 -15.12 5.69 -1.50
N ARG A 85 -16.45 5.90 -1.42
CA ARG A 85 -17.10 6.42 -0.21
C ARG A 85 -16.99 5.49 1.01
N HIS A 86 -16.67 4.22 0.77
CA HIS A 86 -16.47 3.20 1.81
C HIS A 86 -14.99 3.03 2.18
N ALA A 87 -14.09 3.81 1.57
CA ALA A 87 -12.67 3.77 1.89
C ALA A 87 -12.41 4.49 3.21
N GLU A 88 -11.84 3.77 4.17
CA GLU A 88 -11.43 4.31 5.46
C GLU A 88 -9.90 4.34 5.52
N THR A 89 -9.34 5.52 5.75
CA THR A 89 -7.88 5.70 5.90
C THR A 89 -7.64 6.46 7.19
N ILE A 90 -6.91 5.82 8.10
CA ILE A 90 -6.46 6.38 9.37
C ILE A 90 -4.96 6.61 9.25
N ILE A 91 -4.53 7.84 9.50
CA ILE A 91 -3.11 8.23 9.47
C ILE A 91 -2.72 8.54 10.90
N ASP A 92 -1.78 7.76 11.43
CA ASP A 92 -1.21 8.01 12.75
C ASP A 92 -0.49 9.36 12.77
N PRO A 93 -0.51 10.13 13.88
CA PRO A 93 0.19 11.41 13.97
C PRO A 93 1.70 11.34 13.68
N GLY A 94 2.34 10.18 13.91
CA GLY A 94 3.76 9.96 13.59
C GLY A 94 4.02 9.50 12.16
N ALA A 95 2.99 9.17 11.40
CA ALA A 95 3.12 8.70 10.03
C ALA A 95 3.51 9.83 9.07
N HIS A 96 4.35 9.50 8.07
CA HIS A 96 4.80 10.46 7.07
C HIS A 96 4.14 10.14 5.72
N VAL A 97 3.06 10.84 5.41
CA VAL A 97 2.36 10.72 4.13
C VAL A 97 2.62 11.98 3.31
N ARG A 98 3.31 11.85 2.16
CA ARG A 98 3.60 13.04 1.35
C ARG A 98 2.31 13.55 0.68
N GLY A 99 2.09 14.86 0.74
CA GLY A 99 1.02 15.52 0.00
C GLY A 99 1.45 15.77 -1.44
N GLY A 100 1.17 14.85 -2.35
CA GLY A 100 1.67 14.93 -3.73
C GLY A 100 0.62 14.61 -4.79
N ARG A 101 0.32 15.62 -5.64
CA ARG A 101 -0.28 15.42 -6.97
C ARG A 101 0.45 14.28 -7.70
N PRO A 102 -0.25 13.45 -8.50
CA PRO A 102 0.38 12.34 -9.20
C PRO A 102 1.62 12.84 -9.92
N ARG A 103 2.74 12.13 -9.76
CA ARG A 103 3.94 12.35 -10.56
C ARG A 103 3.47 12.14 -12.00
N ARG A 104 3.25 13.23 -12.76
CA ARG A 104 2.98 13.11 -14.18
C ARG A 104 4.23 12.46 -14.76
N GLU A 105 4.12 11.20 -15.16
CA GLU A 105 5.14 10.58 -15.99
C GLU A 105 5.41 11.51 -17.18
N GLY A 106 6.69 11.62 -17.50
CA GLY A 106 7.24 12.68 -18.30
C GLY A 106 6.45 12.92 -19.58
N SER A 107 6.33 14.21 -19.90
CA SER A 107 6.22 14.70 -21.27
C SER A 107 7.24 13.96 -22.15
N ALA A 108 6.84 12.86 -22.78
CA ALA A 108 7.49 12.36 -23.97
C ALA A 108 7.28 13.42 -25.05
N ARG A 109 8.21 14.38 -25.13
CA ARG A 109 8.41 15.15 -26.34
C ARG A 109 9.14 14.21 -27.30
N ALA A 110 8.40 13.66 -28.24
CA ALA A 110 8.90 13.34 -29.56
C ALA A 110 8.40 14.42 -30.51
#